data_AF-A0A3B0ULH1-F1
#
_entry.id   AF-A0A3B0ULH1-F1
#
_cell.length_a   1.000
_cell.length_b   1.000
_cell.length_c   1.000
_cell.angle_alpha   90.00
_cell.angle_beta   90.00
_cell.angle_gamma   90.00
#
_symmetry.space_group_name_H-M   'P 1'
#
loop_
_entity.id
_entity.type
_entity.pdbx_description
1 polymer ?
#
loop_
_entity_poly.entity_id
_entity_poly.type
_entity_poly.pdbx_seq_one_letter_code
_entity_poly.pdbx_strand_id
1 'polypeptide(L)'
;MAPSSPTPLNEITFGQRTQITRGMKTAVILVALFLILLIAIIIYPITATTPTWMFAFQSNVYNATERLAPYFLVGLLGATVAMAELVSTFQTYPREALRTRWAWILIFVNVVAAVIALIVVRTTMSDMNEALQILSVGVGFQAIIRTRFVLAKRIGDDGEEGEVALNLGWLYDQFQNLARTQIDLELMNNRRTAVTRLLDYYPSLAELYDIAWYTITARATLSREEEELRKSDLEKLLDPKAPENFAKSSIALMILENGGQAYVELLLAQAMEGLMPEAMGMTLSKPTSADKLIWQLVEEFSLEELVMLAKKLTPPEKVLAYIIDAAKPDPEVNIANQKATIAHFMVQQIGVEPLQEAVGEANLPERE
;
A
#
# COMPACT_ATOMS: atom_id res chain seq x y z
N MET A 1 -39.92 9.35 32.14
CA MET A 1 -38.50 8.97 31.99
C MET A 1 -38.26 8.79 30.51
N ALA A 2 -37.55 9.73 29.88
CA ALA A 2 -37.21 9.64 28.46
C ALA A 2 -36.02 8.68 28.29
N PRO A 3 -36.00 7.83 27.25
CA PRO A 3 -34.87 6.94 26.99
C PRO A 3 -33.64 7.77 26.60
N SER A 4 -32.55 7.55 27.32
CA SER A 4 -31.24 8.15 27.04
C SER A 4 -30.78 7.75 25.65
N SER A 5 -30.56 8.74 24.79
CA SER A 5 -29.95 8.57 23.48
C SER A 5 -28.59 7.86 23.60
N PRO A 6 -28.31 6.85 22.76
CA PRO A 6 -27.04 6.14 22.80
C PRO A 6 -25.89 7.08 22.44
N THR A 7 -24.87 7.10 23.29
CA THR A 7 -23.62 7.81 23.07
C THR A 7 -22.98 7.29 21.77
N PRO A 8 -22.58 8.16 20.83
CA PRO A 8 -21.89 7.70 19.62
C PRO A 8 -20.59 6.99 20.03
N LEU A 9 -20.41 5.77 19.53
CA LEU A 9 -19.16 5.01 19.68
C LEU A 9 -18.03 5.89 19.14
N ASN A 10 -17.02 6.13 19.98
CA ASN A 10 -15.77 6.74 19.56
C ASN A 10 -15.25 5.97 18.35
N GLU A 11 -15.32 6.62 17.20
CA GLU A 11 -14.84 6.12 15.93
C GLU A 11 -13.32 6.09 16.02
N ILE A 12 -12.78 4.94 16.40
CA ILE A 12 -11.34 4.74 16.46
C ILE A 12 -10.86 4.61 15.01
N THR A 13 -10.54 5.73 14.38
CA THR A 13 -9.94 5.80 13.04
C THR A 13 -8.52 5.22 13.05
N PHE A 14 -8.41 3.89 13.09
CA PHE A 14 -7.17 3.15 12.84
C PHE A 14 -7.08 2.77 11.37
N GLY A 15 -6.04 3.25 10.70
CA GLY A 15 -5.85 3.11 9.25
C GLY A 15 -5.87 4.43 8.50
N GLN A 16 -5.77 5.59 9.18
CA GLN A 16 -5.12 6.71 8.53
C GLN A 16 -3.72 6.24 8.19
N ARG A 17 -3.32 6.29 6.90
CA ARG A 17 -1.91 6.49 6.52
C ARG A 17 -1.32 7.35 7.62
N THR A 18 -0.18 6.98 8.22
CA THR A 18 0.53 7.91 9.11
C THR A 18 0.69 9.17 8.30
N GLN A 19 -0.27 10.10 8.45
CA GLN A 19 -0.29 11.32 7.68
C GLN A 19 0.99 11.90 8.17
N ILE A 20 1.95 12.05 7.25
CA ILE A 20 3.22 12.67 7.55
C ILE A 20 2.82 13.89 8.35
N THR A 21 3.06 13.82 9.67
CA THR A 21 2.39 14.73 10.58
C THR A 21 2.82 16.11 10.11
N ARG A 22 2.01 17.15 10.29
CA ARG A 22 2.45 18.49 9.88
C ARG A 22 3.88 18.76 10.38
N GLY A 23 4.20 18.28 11.58
CA GLY A 23 5.56 18.19 12.13
C GLY A 23 6.57 17.43 11.28
N MET A 24 6.29 16.19 10.84
CA MET A 24 7.22 15.44 9.98
C MET A 24 7.40 16.07 8.59
N LYS A 25 6.36 16.68 8.00
CA LYS A 25 6.49 17.43 6.72
C LYS A 25 7.39 18.65 6.92
N THR A 26 7.13 19.42 7.97
CA THR A 26 7.96 20.58 8.33
C THR A 26 9.40 20.17 8.61
N ALA A 27 9.62 19.06 9.32
CA ALA A 27 10.96 18.54 9.59
C ALA A 27 11.68 18.15 8.30
N VAL A 28 11.03 17.42 7.39
CA VAL A 28 11.62 17.06 6.08
C VAL A 28 11.96 18.29 5.25
N ILE A 29 11.07 19.30 5.21
CA ILE A 29 11.31 20.56 4.48
C ILE A 29 12.48 21.31 5.10
N LEU A 30 12.54 21.43 6.43
CA LEU A 30 13.64 22.10 7.13
C LEU A 30 14.97 21.39 6.91
N VAL A 31 14.99 20.06 6.95
CA VAL A 31 16.20 19.26 6.63
C VAL A 31 16.61 19.46 5.18
N ALA A 32 15.68 19.43 4.23
CA ALA A 32 15.97 19.64 2.81
C ALA A 32 16.53 21.06 2.55
N LEU A 33 15.91 22.09 3.14
CA LEU A 33 16.40 23.48 3.05
C LEU A 33 17.78 23.63 3.68
N PHE A 34 18.01 23.01 4.83
CA PHE A 34 19.33 22.99 5.48
C PHE A 34 20.38 22.33 4.59
N LEU A 35 20.07 21.21 3.96
CA LEU A 35 20.98 20.52 3.03
C LEU A 35 21.25 21.37 1.78
N ILE A 36 20.23 22.01 1.19
CA ILE A 36 20.41 22.90 0.04
C ILE A 36 21.29 24.08 0.41
N LEU A 37 21.06 24.70 1.58
CA LEU A 37 21.89 25.79 2.07
C LEU A 37 23.34 25.35 2.27
N LEU A 38 23.54 24.17 2.88
CA LEU A 38 24.86 23.60 3.11
C LEU A 38 25.59 23.31 1.80
N ILE A 39 24.90 22.75 0.80
CA ILE A 39 25.42 22.54 -0.55
C ILE A 39 25.76 23.88 -1.22
N ALA A 40 24.89 24.88 -1.11
CA ALA A 40 25.14 26.21 -1.67
C ALA A 40 26.38 26.86 -1.04
N ILE A 41 26.57 26.74 0.28
CA ILE A 41 27.77 27.22 1.00
C ILE A 41 29.03 26.51 0.51
N ILE A 42 28.95 25.19 0.27
CA ILE A 42 30.07 24.38 -0.22
C ILE A 42 30.42 24.70 -1.67
N ILE A 43 29.43 24.99 -2.53
CA ILE A 43 29.65 25.25 -3.95
C ILE A 43 29.99 26.74 -4.22
N TYR A 44 29.67 27.63 -3.28
CA TYR A 44 29.84 29.08 -3.48
C TYR A 44 31.31 29.42 -3.80
N PRO A 45 31.58 30.02 -4.98
CA PRO A 45 32.93 30.35 -5.38
C PRO A 45 33.47 31.48 -4.51
N ILE A 46 34.59 31.22 -3.87
CA ILE A 46 35.32 32.23 -3.12
C ILE A 46 35.93 33.23 -4.12
N THR A 47 35.53 34.49 -4.04
CA THR A 47 36.03 35.58 -4.89
C THR A 47 36.74 36.65 -4.07
N ALA A 48 37.44 37.58 -4.71
CA ALA A 48 38.13 38.67 -4.04
C ALA A 48 37.19 39.63 -3.27
N THR A 49 35.89 39.60 -3.54
CA THR A 49 34.87 40.41 -2.87
C THR A 49 34.14 39.66 -1.75
N THR A 50 34.48 38.38 -1.50
CA THR A 50 33.84 37.58 -0.45
C THR A 50 34.22 38.13 0.93
N PRO A 51 33.25 38.35 1.85
CA PRO A 51 33.55 38.80 3.22
C PRO A 51 34.44 37.80 3.99
N THR A 52 35.38 38.29 4.79
CA THR A 52 36.34 37.45 5.55
C THR A 52 35.67 36.45 6.50
N TRP A 53 34.52 36.81 7.09
CA TRP A 53 33.75 35.89 7.94
C TRP A 53 33.22 34.68 7.18
N MET A 54 32.91 34.84 5.87
CA MET A 54 32.41 33.76 5.03
C MET A 54 33.50 32.72 4.76
N PHE A 55 34.76 33.15 4.59
CA PHE A 55 35.90 32.22 4.49
C PHE A 55 36.05 31.35 5.74
N ALA A 56 36.03 31.98 6.92
CA ALA A 56 36.15 31.26 8.19
C ALA A 56 34.99 30.28 8.39
N PHE A 57 33.78 30.71 8.06
CA PHE A 57 32.59 29.87 8.12
C PHE A 57 32.68 28.68 7.15
N GLN A 58 33.02 28.91 5.89
CA GLN A 58 33.15 27.85 4.88
C GLN A 58 34.26 26.85 5.23
N SER A 59 35.41 27.32 5.73
CA SER A 59 36.48 26.43 6.22
C SER A 59 36.02 25.58 7.41
N ASN A 60 35.28 26.16 8.37
CA ASN A 60 34.71 25.41 9.48
C ASN A 60 33.69 24.37 9.02
N VAL A 61 32.85 24.70 8.03
CA VAL A 61 31.89 23.76 7.44
C VAL A 61 32.63 22.62 6.74
N TYR A 62 33.63 22.90 5.91
CA TYR A 62 34.44 21.85 5.28
C TYR A 62 35.11 20.94 6.29
N ASN A 63 35.77 21.50 7.30
CA ASN A 63 36.45 20.72 8.34
C ASN A 63 35.45 19.87 9.14
N ALA A 64 34.26 20.39 9.42
CA ALA A 64 33.20 19.64 10.08
C ALA A 64 32.67 18.51 9.19
N THR A 65 32.42 18.80 7.90
CA THR A 65 31.97 17.81 6.92
C THR A 65 33.01 16.71 6.73
N GLU A 66 34.29 17.05 6.58
CA GLU A 66 35.38 16.08 6.46
C GLU A 66 35.45 15.16 7.68
N ARG A 67 35.32 15.72 8.90
CA ARG A 67 35.33 14.93 10.14
C ARG A 67 34.10 14.03 10.28
N LEU A 68 32.93 14.48 9.85
CA LEU A 68 31.66 13.77 10.04
C LEU A 68 31.32 12.81 8.89
N ALA A 69 31.80 13.07 7.67
CA ALA A 69 31.50 12.29 6.47
C ALA A 69 31.75 10.79 6.63
N PRO A 70 32.86 10.33 7.24
CA PRO A 70 33.10 8.91 7.47
C PRO A 70 31.99 8.22 8.29
N TYR A 71 31.51 8.89 9.34
CA TYR A 71 30.45 8.38 10.21
C TYR A 71 29.11 8.33 9.46
N PHE A 72 28.81 9.35 8.65
CA PHE A 72 27.62 9.35 7.81
C PHE A 72 27.66 8.23 6.76
N LEU A 73 28.81 8.03 6.11
CA LEU A 73 28.97 6.97 5.10
C LEU A 73 28.80 5.58 5.71
N VAL A 74 29.47 5.30 6.84
CA VAL A 74 29.32 4.01 7.54
C VAL A 74 27.89 3.82 8.07
N GLY A 75 27.29 4.88 8.62
CA GLY A 75 25.89 4.84 9.03
C GLY A 75 24.95 4.51 7.87
N LEU A 76 25.15 5.12 6.70
CA LEU A 76 24.36 4.85 5.49
C LEU A 76 24.52 3.40 5.02
N LEU A 77 25.74 2.86 5.06
CA LEU A 77 25.99 1.45 4.77
C LEU A 77 25.24 0.55 5.75
N GLY A 78 25.30 0.83 7.06
CA GLY A 78 24.56 0.09 8.08
C GLY A 78 23.05 0.13 7.88
N ALA A 79 22.50 1.29 7.53
CA ALA A 79 21.08 1.43 7.18
C ALA A 79 20.70 0.62 5.94
N THR A 80 21.55 0.64 4.91
CA THR A 80 21.32 -0.09 3.65
C THR A 80 21.30 -1.60 3.88
N VAL A 81 22.22 -2.11 4.69
CA VAL A 81 22.23 -3.53 5.06
C VAL A 81 20.97 -3.92 5.82
N ALA A 82 20.59 -3.15 6.86
CA ALA A 82 19.38 -3.42 7.62
C ALA A 82 18.11 -3.39 6.74
N MET A 83 18.05 -2.46 5.79
CA MET A 83 16.96 -2.39 4.81
C MET A 83 16.94 -3.61 3.89
N ALA A 84 18.09 -4.06 3.40
CA ALA A 84 18.19 -5.27 2.57
C ALA A 84 17.79 -6.54 3.35
N GLU A 85 18.15 -6.64 4.63
CA GLU A 85 17.71 -7.73 5.51
C GLU A 85 16.19 -7.72 5.71
N LEU A 86 15.59 -6.53 5.94
CA LEU A 86 14.15 -6.40 6.10
C LEU A 86 13.39 -6.74 4.82
N VAL A 87 13.84 -6.24 3.66
CA VAL A 87 13.20 -6.53 2.36
C VAL A 87 13.30 -8.01 2.02
N SER A 88 14.43 -8.66 2.30
CA SER A 88 14.58 -10.10 2.04
C SER A 88 13.81 -10.98 3.03
N THR A 89 13.56 -10.51 4.25
CA THR A 89 12.72 -11.19 5.25
C THR A 89 11.23 -11.07 4.93
N PHE A 90 10.76 -9.89 4.49
CA PHE A 90 9.35 -9.60 4.23
C PHE A 90 9.07 -9.42 2.73
N GLN A 91 9.37 -10.45 1.93
CA GLN A 91 9.31 -10.38 0.46
C GLN A 91 7.91 -10.06 -0.09
N THR A 92 6.86 -10.47 0.62
CA THR A 92 5.47 -10.26 0.17
C THR A 92 5.00 -8.81 0.39
N TYR A 93 5.55 -8.12 1.39
CA TYR A 93 5.12 -6.76 1.79
C TYR A 93 6.31 -5.88 2.21
N PRO A 94 7.32 -5.69 1.35
CA PRO A 94 8.57 -5.04 1.74
C PRO A 94 8.35 -3.56 2.09
N ARG A 95 7.43 -2.90 1.39
CA ARG A 95 7.15 -1.47 1.60
C ARG A 95 6.41 -1.23 2.91
N GLU A 96 5.43 -2.07 3.22
CA GLU A 96 4.63 -1.99 4.43
C GLU A 96 5.49 -2.34 5.64
N ALA A 97 6.33 -3.38 5.54
CA ALA A 97 7.29 -3.76 6.57
C ALA A 97 8.24 -2.60 6.92
N LEU A 98 8.82 -1.93 5.91
CA LEU A 98 9.73 -0.79 6.12
C LEU A 98 9.06 0.44 6.74
N ARG A 99 7.73 0.55 6.66
CA ARG A 99 6.98 1.68 7.26
C ARG A 99 6.67 1.48 8.74
N THR A 100 6.79 0.25 9.24
CA THR A 100 6.52 -0.04 10.66
C THR A 100 7.51 0.67 11.57
N ARG A 101 7.08 0.98 12.80
CA ARG A 101 7.96 1.65 13.78
C ARG A 101 9.17 0.79 14.14
N TRP A 102 8.96 -0.52 14.23
CA TRP A 102 9.99 -1.49 14.57
C TRP A 102 11.06 -1.64 13.49
N ALA A 103 10.70 -1.50 12.20
CA ALA A 103 11.68 -1.44 11.13
C ALA A 103 12.64 -0.24 11.29
N TRP A 104 12.11 0.95 11.63
CA TRP A 104 12.94 2.13 11.87
C TRP A 104 13.86 1.97 13.08
N ILE A 105 13.39 1.35 14.16
CA ILE A 105 14.22 1.05 15.33
C ILE A 105 15.36 0.09 14.92
N LEU A 106 15.06 -0.95 14.14
CA LEU A 106 16.07 -1.92 13.68
C LEU A 106 17.13 -1.26 12.78
N ILE A 107 16.69 -0.41 11.84
CA ILE A 107 17.60 0.39 10.99
C ILE A 107 18.46 1.31 11.85
N PHE A 108 17.87 2.00 12.82
CA PHE A 108 18.59 2.90 13.71
C PHE A 108 19.65 2.16 14.55
N VAL A 109 19.30 1.01 15.13
CA VAL A 109 20.26 0.17 15.86
C VAL A 109 21.44 -0.24 14.98
N ASN A 110 21.19 -0.59 13.71
CA ASN A 110 22.26 -0.92 12.76
C ASN A 110 23.16 0.28 12.44
N VAL A 111 22.58 1.47 12.25
CA VAL A 111 23.34 2.71 12.04
C VAL A 111 24.25 2.99 13.24
N VAL A 112 23.71 2.92 14.45
CA VAL A 112 24.47 3.16 15.70
C VAL A 112 25.58 2.12 15.86
N ALA A 113 25.29 0.84 15.62
CA ALA A 113 26.27 -0.22 15.73
C ALA A 113 27.42 -0.06 14.71
N ALA A 114 27.11 0.33 13.48
CA ALA A 114 28.11 0.61 12.44
C ALA A 114 29.00 1.80 12.83
N VAL A 115 28.41 2.88 13.37
CA VAL A 115 29.16 4.05 13.87
C VAL A 115 30.08 3.68 15.04
N ILE A 116 29.57 2.91 16.00
CA ILE A 116 30.39 2.42 17.13
C ILE A 116 31.55 1.57 16.61
N ALA A 117 31.30 0.68 15.65
CA ALA A 117 32.36 -0.13 15.03
C ALA A 117 33.44 0.75 14.37
N LEU A 118 33.05 1.82 13.68
CA LEU A 118 34.02 2.78 13.13
C LEU A 118 34.83 3.49 14.21
N ILE A 119 34.21 3.88 15.32
CA ILE A 119 34.93 4.48 16.46
C ILE A 119 35.97 3.49 17.00
N VAL A 120 35.58 2.23 17.22
CA VAL A 120 36.49 1.18 17.70
C VAL A 120 37.65 0.97 16.73
N VAL A 121 37.38 0.85 15.42
CA VAL A 121 38.43 0.69 14.40
C VAL A 121 39.36 1.90 14.38
N ARG A 122 38.84 3.14 14.46
CA ARG A 122 39.68 4.35 14.54
C ARG A 122 40.58 4.37 15.76
N THR A 123 40.11 3.87 16.90
CA THR A 123 40.91 3.84 18.14
C THR A 123 41.93 2.70 18.18
N THR A 124 41.68 1.60 17.46
CA THR A 124 42.52 0.39 17.51
C THR A 124 43.47 0.26 16.33
N MET A 125 43.13 0.86 15.19
CA MET A 125 43.86 0.79 13.92
C MET A 125 44.08 2.19 13.36
N SER A 126 44.72 3.07 14.13
CA SER A 126 44.95 4.48 13.77
C SER A 126 45.74 4.67 12.48
N ASP A 127 46.61 3.71 12.15
CA ASP A 127 47.54 3.80 11.02
C ASP A 127 46.91 3.33 9.70
N MET A 128 45.70 2.74 9.75
CA MET A 128 45.00 2.26 8.56
C MET A 128 44.42 3.43 7.77
N ASN A 129 44.49 3.37 6.43
CA ASN A 129 43.88 4.37 5.55
C ASN A 129 42.38 4.54 5.85
N GLU A 130 41.90 5.77 5.91
CA GLU A 130 40.52 6.11 6.25
C GLU A 130 39.47 5.45 5.34
N ALA A 131 39.73 5.37 4.03
CA ALA A 131 38.83 4.70 3.09
C ALA A 131 38.76 3.19 3.37
N LEU A 132 39.89 2.57 3.73
CA LEU A 132 39.91 1.16 4.13
C LEU A 132 39.18 0.93 5.45
N GLN A 133 39.28 1.85 6.42
CA GLN A 133 38.50 1.78 7.67
C GLN A 133 36.99 1.82 7.40
N ILE A 134 36.54 2.74 6.54
CA ILE A 134 35.12 2.84 6.16
C ILE A 134 34.64 1.54 5.50
N LEU A 135 35.42 1.01 4.56
CA LEU A 135 35.06 -0.19 3.80
C LEU A 135 35.10 -1.45 4.70
N SER A 136 36.15 -1.58 5.52
CA SER A 136 36.30 -2.71 6.45
C SER A 136 35.18 -2.74 7.48
N VAL A 137 34.77 -1.57 8.00
CA VAL A 137 33.63 -1.49 8.89
C VAL A 137 32.35 -1.80 8.12
N GLY A 138 32.08 -1.12 7.01
CA GLY A 138 30.83 -1.29 6.24
C GLY A 138 30.53 -2.73 5.83
N VAL A 139 31.55 -3.50 5.46
CA VAL A 139 31.40 -4.92 5.09
C VAL A 139 31.58 -5.85 6.30
N GLY A 140 32.56 -5.56 7.16
CA GLY A 140 33.00 -6.46 8.23
C GLY A 140 32.18 -6.37 9.52
N PHE A 141 31.54 -5.23 9.82
CA PHE A 141 30.86 -5.06 11.11
C PHE A 141 29.70 -6.04 11.30
N GLN A 142 29.02 -6.41 10.22
CA GLN A 142 27.95 -7.42 10.25
C GLN A 142 28.49 -8.80 10.66
N ALA A 143 29.69 -9.16 10.20
CA ALA A 143 30.36 -10.37 10.64
C ALA A 143 30.71 -10.27 12.14
N ILE A 144 31.22 -9.11 12.58
CA ILE A 144 31.62 -8.86 13.97
C ILE A 144 30.42 -8.92 14.94
N ILE A 145 29.30 -8.28 14.63
CA ILE A 145 28.09 -8.30 15.48
C ILE A 145 27.56 -9.73 15.64
N ARG A 146 27.72 -10.58 14.62
CA ARG A 146 27.33 -12.00 14.67
C ARG A 146 28.36 -12.89 15.39
N THR A 147 29.52 -12.35 15.78
CA THR A 147 30.53 -13.12 16.52
C THR A 147 30.25 -13.14 18.03
N ARG A 148 30.58 -14.26 18.67
CA ARG A 148 30.46 -14.42 20.12
C ARG A 148 31.68 -13.80 20.80
N PHE A 149 31.47 -12.77 21.63
CA PHE A 149 32.51 -12.21 22.47
C PHE A 149 32.55 -12.94 23.82
N VAL A 150 33.64 -13.64 24.09
CA VAL A 150 33.92 -14.22 25.40
C VAL A 150 34.58 -13.14 26.26
N LEU A 151 33.82 -12.53 27.18
CA LEU A 151 34.29 -11.37 27.95
C LEU A 151 35.23 -11.73 29.11
N ALA A 152 35.11 -12.94 29.67
CA ALA A 152 36.02 -13.41 30.71
C ALA A 152 36.05 -14.95 30.77
N LYS A 153 37.24 -15.53 30.63
CA LYS A 153 37.54 -16.87 31.14
C LYS A 153 37.89 -16.70 32.61
N ARG A 154 37.07 -17.20 33.55
CA ARG A 154 37.45 -17.21 34.97
C ARG A 154 38.68 -18.11 35.11
N ILE A 155 39.85 -17.52 35.32
CA ILE A 155 41.05 -18.25 35.75
C ILE A 155 41.01 -18.23 37.28
N GLY A 156 40.56 -19.32 37.88
CA GLY A 156 40.53 -19.47 39.33
C GLY A 156 39.57 -20.53 39.84
N ASP A 157 40.14 -21.72 40.03
CA ASP A 157 39.83 -22.85 40.93
C ASP A 157 38.41 -23.43 41.02
N ASP A 158 38.39 -24.76 41.13
CA ASP A 158 37.25 -25.67 41.33
C ASP A 158 36.33 -25.94 40.12
N GLY A 159 36.83 -26.76 39.18
CA GLY A 159 36.08 -27.90 38.61
C GLY A 159 34.87 -27.65 37.69
N GLU A 160 34.26 -26.47 37.69
CA GLU A 160 33.19 -26.09 36.78
C GLU A 160 33.63 -24.85 35.98
N GLU A 161 34.02 -25.09 34.73
CA GLU A 161 34.38 -24.04 33.75
C GLU A 161 33.14 -23.22 33.35
N GLY A 162 32.68 -22.34 34.26
CA GLY A 162 31.64 -21.37 33.97
C GLY A 162 32.19 -20.19 33.16
N GLU A 163 32.19 -20.30 31.83
CA GLU A 163 32.48 -19.16 30.95
C GLU A 163 31.35 -18.11 31.06
N VAL A 164 31.66 -16.92 31.60
CA VAL A 164 30.74 -15.78 31.55
C VAL A 164 30.97 -15.04 30.24
N ALA A 165 30.44 -15.62 29.15
CA ALA A 165 30.43 -14.98 27.84
C ALA A 165 29.14 -14.14 27.69
N LEU A 166 29.29 -12.82 27.52
CA LEU A 166 28.19 -11.99 27.03
C LEU A 166 28.08 -12.19 25.52
N ASN A 167 27.16 -13.06 25.11
CA ASN A 167 26.89 -13.31 23.71
C ASN A 167 26.09 -12.14 23.11
N LEU A 168 26.81 -11.09 22.69
CA LEU A 168 26.26 -9.93 21.98
C LEU A 168 25.51 -10.34 20.70
N GLY A 169 26.00 -11.38 20.00
CA GLY A 169 25.29 -11.99 18.87
C GLY A 169 23.93 -12.53 19.28
N TRP A 170 23.83 -13.28 20.38
CA TRP A 170 22.54 -13.77 20.89
C TRP A 170 21.61 -12.62 21.28
N LEU A 171 22.10 -11.59 21.96
CA LEU A 171 21.27 -10.44 22.34
C LEU A 171 20.73 -9.72 21.09
N TYR A 172 21.58 -9.53 20.09
CA TYR A 172 21.19 -8.95 18.81
C TYR A 172 20.18 -9.83 18.07
N ASP A 173 20.37 -11.15 18.04
CA ASP A 173 19.43 -12.10 17.45
C ASP A 173 18.06 -12.06 18.15
N GLN A 174 18.04 -12.02 19.48
CA GLN A 174 16.79 -11.86 20.25
C GLN A 174 16.10 -10.55 19.94
N PHE A 175 16.86 -9.46 19.84
CA PHE A 175 16.32 -8.15 19.47
C PHE A 175 15.76 -8.16 18.03
N GLN A 176 16.50 -8.73 17.07
CA GLN A 176 16.04 -8.88 15.69
C GLN A 176 14.76 -9.72 15.62
N ASN A 177 14.69 -10.82 16.35
CA ASN A 177 13.51 -11.68 16.40
C ASN A 177 12.31 -10.94 16.98
N LEU A 178 12.49 -10.23 18.10
CA LEU A 178 11.45 -9.38 18.68
C LEU A 178 10.96 -8.36 17.66
N ALA A 179 11.88 -7.63 17.01
CA ALA A 179 11.52 -6.65 16.00
C ALA A 179 10.73 -7.29 14.85
N ARG A 180 11.19 -8.44 14.31
CA ARG A 180 10.48 -9.17 13.25
C ARG A 180 9.08 -9.59 13.67
N THR A 181 8.92 -10.15 14.87
CA THR A 181 7.60 -10.54 15.39
C THR A 181 6.68 -9.33 15.55
N GLN A 182 7.18 -8.21 16.03
CA GLN A 182 6.37 -6.99 16.16
C GLN A 182 5.97 -6.39 14.81
N ILE A 183 6.86 -6.42 13.82
CA ILE A 183 6.55 -6.04 12.43
C ILE A 183 5.44 -6.93 11.90
N ASP A 184 5.56 -8.25 12.08
CA ASP A 184 4.56 -9.21 11.61
C ASP A 184 3.19 -8.99 12.27
N LEU A 185 3.14 -8.78 13.58
CA LEU A 185 1.89 -8.46 14.29
C LEU A 185 1.25 -7.16 13.79
N GLU A 186 2.05 -6.11 13.53
CA GLU A 186 1.56 -4.85 12.97
C GLU A 186 0.99 -5.06 11.56
N LEU A 187 1.67 -5.84 10.72
CA LEU A 187 1.18 -6.22 9.39
C LEU A 187 -0.11 -7.05 9.46
N MET A 188 -0.19 -8.04 10.35
CA MET A 188 -1.41 -8.84 10.56
C MET A 188 -2.60 -7.97 10.97
N ASN A 189 -2.40 -7.02 11.87
CA ASN A 189 -3.46 -6.10 12.30
C ASN A 189 -3.94 -5.21 11.15
N ASN A 190 -3.01 -4.72 10.33
CA ASN A 190 -3.33 -3.94 9.15
C ASN A 190 -4.11 -4.77 8.12
N ARG A 191 -3.71 -6.03 7.88
CA ARG A 191 -4.42 -6.96 6.98
C ARG A 191 -5.85 -7.21 7.45
N ARG A 192 -6.02 -7.51 8.74
CA ARG A 192 -7.36 -7.70 9.33
C ARG A 192 -8.22 -6.46 9.12
N THR A 193 -7.68 -5.28 9.41
CA THR A 193 -8.40 -4.01 9.26
C THR A 193 -8.79 -3.75 7.80
N ALA A 194 -7.89 -4.04 6.85
CA ALA A 194 -8.15 -3.90 5.42
C ALA A 194 -9.27 -4.85 4.95
N VAL A 195 -9.24 -6.11 5.39
CA VAL A 195 -10.30 -7.09 5.10
C VAL A 195 -11.64 -6.66 5.70
N THR A 196 -11.67 -6.23 6.96
CA THR A 196 -12.91 -5.75 7.59
C THR A 196 -13.50 -4.58 6.81
N ARG A 197 -12.68 -3.60 6.44
CA ARG A 197 -13.14 -2.46 5.62
C ARG A 197 -13.64 -2.91 4.25
N LEU A 198 -12.95 -3.83 3.58
CA LEU A 198 -13.43 -4.37 2.30
C LEU A 198 -14.83 -4.96 2.45
N LEU A 199 -15.06 -5.75 3.50
CA LEU A 199 -16.37 -6.35 3.75
C LEU A 199 -17.44 -5.32 4.10
N ASP A 200 -17.07 -4.22 4.77
CA ASP A 200 -18.00 -3.14 5.10
C ASP A 200 -18.46 -2.37 3.85
N TYR A 201 -17.55 -2.11 2.90
CA TYR A 201 -17.86 -1.36 1.67
C TYR A 201 -18.39 -2.25 0.53
N TYR A 202 -18.03 -3.53 0.52
CA TYR A 202 -18.43 -4.51 -0.50
C TYR A 202 -19.12 -5.71 0.16
N PRO A 203 -20.38 -5.55 0.64
CA PRO A 203 -21.08 -6.60 1.38
C PRO A 203 -21.57 -7.75 0.48
N SER A 204 -21.62 -7.54 -0.83
CA SER A 204 -22.09 -8.54 -1.80
C SER A 204 -21.01 -9.58 -2.11
N LEU A 205 -21.36 -10.86 -2.01
CA LEU A 205 -20.45 -11.96 -2.36
C LEU A 205 -20.08 -11.93 -3.85
N ALA A 206 -21.03 -11.61 -4.72
CA ALA A 206 -20.80 -11.54 -6.17
C ALA A 206 -19.81 -10.42 -6.52
N GLU A 207 -19.95 -9.25 -5.89
CA GLU A 207 -19.06 -8.12 -6.14
C GLU A 207 -17.64 -8.41 -5.66
N LEU A 208 -17.49 -9.03 -4.47
CA LEU A 208 -16.18 -9.50 -3.99
C LEU A 208 -15.56 -10.54 -4.94
N TYR A 209 -16.37 -11.45 -5.49
CA TYR A 209 -15.90 -12.44 -6.46
C TYR A 209 -15.38 -11.78 -7.73
N ASP A 210 -16.13 -10.84 -8.31
CA ASP A 210 -15.73 -10.13 -9.54
C ASP A 210 -14.44 -9.33 -9.33
N ILE A 211 -14.34 -8.63 -8.19
CA ILE A 211 -13.11 -7.92 -7.82
C ILE A 211 -11.94 -8.90 -7.68
N ALA A 212 -12.14 -10.04 -7.01
CA ALA A 212 -11.09 -11.04 -6.84
C ALA A 212 -10.64 -11.64 -8.17
N TRP A 213 -11.59 -11.99 -9.04
CA TRP A 213 -11.33 -12.50 -10.37
C TRP A 213 -10.51 -11.51 -11.19
N TYR A 214 -10.96 -10.25 -11.26
CA TYR A 214 -10.24 -9.18 -11.94
C TYR A 214 -8.84 -8.98 -11.35
N THR A 215 -8.70 -9.02 -10.03
CA THR A 215 -7.41 -8.86 -9.34
C THR A 215 -6.42 -9.96 -9.74
N ILE A 216 -6.89 -11.20 -9.86
CA ILE A 216 -6.07 -12.34 -10.28
C ILE A 216 -5.63 -12.17 -11.74
N THR A 217 -6.56 -11.86 -12.64
CA THR A 217 -6.27 -11.73 -14.09
C THR A 217 -5.46 -10.48 -14.43
N ALA A 218 -5.65 -9.37 -13.72
CA ALA A 218 -4.88 -8.15 -13.93
C ALA A 218 -3.42 -8.26 -13.47
N ARG A 219 -3.07 -9.31 -12.71
CA ARG A 219 -1.74 -9.47 -12.12
C ARG A 219 -0.72 -10.00 -13.14
N ALA A 220 0.00 -9.08 -13.77
CA ALA A 220 1.02 -9.39 -14.78
C ALA A 220 2.22 -10.24 -14.30
N THR A 221 2.39 -10.42 -12.99
CA THR A 221 3.51 -11.20 -12.42
C THR A 221 3.21 -12.68 -12.27
N LEU A 222 1.94 -13.11 -12.42
CA LEU A 222 1.59 -14.52 -12.32
C LEU A 222 1.85 -15.21 -13.66
N SER A 223 2.39 -16.43 -13.59
CA SER A 223 2.34 -17.34 -14.73
C SER A 223 0.90 -17.78 -15.00
N ARG A 224 0.62 -18.26 -16.22
CA ARG A 224 -0.72 -18.78 -16.57
C ARG A 224 -1.16 -19.93 -15.67
N GLU A 225 -0.23 -20.80 -15.29
CA GLU A 225 -0.52 -21.93 -14.40
C GLU A 225 -0.90 -21.45 -12.99
N GLU A 226 -0.21 -20.44 -12.47
CA GLU A 226 -0.55 -19.84 -11.18
C GLU A 226 -1.88 -19.08 -11.24
N GLU A 227 -2.17 -18.37 -12.34
CA GLU A 227 -3.45 -17.67 -12.53
C GLU A 227 -4.63 -18.64 -12.48
N GLU A 228 -4.55 -19.74 -13.23
CA GLU A 228 -5.61 -20.77 -13.25
C GLU A 228 -5.73 -21.48 -11.90
N LEU A 229 -4.63 -21.74 -11.20
CA LEU A 229 -4.66 -22.28 -9.85
C LEU A 229 -5.41 -21.33 -8.88
N ARG A 230 -5.13 -20.03 -8.94
CA ARG A 230 -5.78 -19.02 -8.08
C ARG A 230 -7.26 -18.85 -8.41
N LYS A 231 -7.64 -18.92 -9.69
CA LYS A 231 -9.06 -18.92 -10.10
C LYS A 231 -9.78 -20.17 -9.61
N SER A 232 -9.15 -21.34 -9.74
CA SER A 232 -9.73 -22.58 -9.20
C SER A 232 -9.90 -22.52 -7.69
N ASP A 233 -8.95 -21.94 -6.97
CA ASP A 233 -9.08 -21.72 -5.53
C ASP A 233 -10.19 -20.72 -5.20
N LEU A 234 -10.40 -19.67 -6.01
CA LEU A 234 -11.52 -18.74 -5.89
C LEU A 234 -12.87 -19.44 -6.07
N GLU A 235 -13.00 -20.31 -7.07
CA GLU A 235 -14.23 -21.07 -7.32
C GLU A 235 -14.57 -22.01 -6.14
N LYS A 236 -13.57 -22.63 -5.52
CA LYS A 236 -13.78 -23.47 -4.33
C LYS A 236 -14.35 -22.69 -3.14
N LEU A 237 -14.07 -21.38 -3.05
CA LEU A 237 -14.61 -20.53 -1.98
C LEU A 237 -16.10 -20.24 -2.14
N LEU A 238 -16.68 -20.50 -3.32
CA LEU A 238 -18.11 -20.37 -3.60
C LEU A 238 -18.92 -21.65 -3.26
N ASP A 239 -18.35 -22.62 -2.55
CA ASP A 239 -19.08 -23.84 -2.16
C ASP A 239 -20.37 -23.47 -1.41
N PRO A 240 -21.57 -23.85 -1.92
CA PRO A 240 -22.85 -23.57 -1.29
C PRO A 240 -22.99 -24.13 0.12
N LYS A 241 -22.13 -25.08 0.51
CA LYS A 241 -22.11 -25.68 1.85
C LYS A 241 -21.33 -24.85 2.87
N ALA A 242 -20.48 -23.93 2.42
CA ALA A 242 -19.70 -23.09 3.31
C ALA A 242 -20.56 -21.92 3.86
N PRO A 243 -20.35 -21.47 5.11
CA PRO A 243 -21.00 -20.27 5.62
C PRO A 243 -20.67 -19.05 4.76
N GLU A 244 -21.67 -18.26 4.36
CA GLU A 244 -21.49 -17.09 3.47
C GLU A 244 -20.43 -16.10 4.00
N ASN A 245 -20.44 -15.83 5.30
CA ASN A 245 -19.46 -14.94 5.94
C ASN A 245 -18.02 -15.46 5.83
N PHE A 246 -17.84 -16.78 5.81
CA PHE A 246 -16.53 -17.40 5.61
C PHE A 246 -16.06 -17.23 4.16
N ALA A 247 -16.95 -17.45 3.19
CA ALA A 247 -16.67 -17.21 1.77
C ALA A 247 -16.28 -15.75 1.53
N LYS A 248 -17.07 -14.79 2.02
CA LYS A 248 -16.78 -13.34 1.90
C LYS A 248 -15.41 -12.98 2.48
N SER A 249 -15.14 -13.42 3.70
CA SER A 249 -13.86 -13.13 4.38
C SER A 249 -12.66 -13.73 3.63
N SER A 250 -12.82 -14.94 3.09
CA SER A 250 -11.77 -15.63 2.34
C SER A 250 -11.50 -14.96 0.99
N ILE A 251 -12.55 -14.53 0.28
CA ILE A 251 -12.42 -13.79 -0.98
C ILE A 251 -11.78 -12.43 -0.73
N ALA A 252 -12.22 -11.70 0.30
CA ALA A 252 -11.61 -10.41 0.68
C ALA A 252 -10.11 -10.56 1.04
N LEU A 253 -9.74 -11.63 1.74
CA LEU A 253 -8.34 -11.94 2.01
C LEU A 253 -7.57 -12.21 0.71
N MET A 254 -8.18 -12.91 -0.24
CA MET A 254 -7.54 -13.21 -1.52
C MET A 254 -7.37 -11.98 -2.42
N ILE A 255 -8.31 -11.02 -2.38
CA ILE A 255 -8.15 -9.70 -3.00
C ILE A 255 -6.92 -9.01 -2.40
N LEU A 256 -6.80 -9.01 -1.07
CA LEU A 256 -5.66 -8.40 -0.38
C LEU A 256 -4.33 -9.08 -0.70
N GLU A 257 -4.29 -10.41 -0.79
CA GLU A 257 -3.07 -11.17 -1.08
C GLU A 257 -2.61 -11.04 -2.53
N ASN A 258 -3.54 -10.92 -3.48
CA ASN A 258 -3.20 -10.78 -4.90
C ASN A 258 -2.98 -9.33 -5.33
N GLY A 259 -3.82 -8.41 -4.86
CA GLY A 259 -3.73 -6.99 -5.20
C GLY A 259 -2.81 -6.19 -4.29
N GLY A 260 -2.55 -6.68 -3.07
CA GLY A 260 -1.78 -5.96 -2.06
C GLY A 260 -2.56 -4.82 -1.40
N GLN A 261 -1.98 -4.27 -0.32
CA GLN A 261 -2.61 -3.22 0.49
C GLN A 261 -2.95 -1.97 -0.33
N ALA A 262 -2.09 -1.57 -1.27
CA ALA A 262 -2.27 -0.38 -2.08
C ALA A 262 -3.49 -0.46 -3.01
N TYR A 263 -3.76 -1.66 -3.57
CA TYR A 263 -4.93 -1.89 -4.39
C TYR A 263 -6.21 -1.88 -3.56
N VAL A 264 -6.18 -2.50 -2.37
CA VAL A 264 -7.31 -2.43 -1.44
C VAL A 264 -7.61 -0.99 -1.01
N GLU A 265 -6.59 -0.18 -0.72
CA GLU A 265 -6.79 1.26 -0.46
C GLU A 265 -7.45 1.98 -1.65
N LEU A 266 -7.11 1.62 -2.89
CA LEU A 266 -7.71 2.19 -4.09
C LEU A 266 -9.19 1.80 -4.22
N LEU A 267 -9.52 0.53 -4.00
CA LEU A 267 -10.92 0.06 -4.00
C LEU A 267 -11.74 0.78 -2.93
N LEU A 268 -11.20 0.87 -1.71
CA LEU A 268 -11.86 1.59 -0.62
C LEU A 268 -12.02 3.09 -0.93
N ALA A 269 -11.01 3.73 -1.52
CA ALA A 269 -11.12 5.12 -1.94
C ALA A 269 -12.21 5.30 -3.00
N GLN A 270 -12.27 4.41 -3.98
CA GLN A 270 -13.32 4.42 -5.01
C GLN A 270 -14.72 4.21 -4.42
N ALA A 271 -14.87 3.27 -3.48
CA ALA A 271 -16.13 3.05 -2.79
C ALA A 271 -16.57 4.28 -1.97
N MET A 272 -15.62 4.93 -1.28
CA MET A 272 -15.88 6.16 -0.52
C MET A 272 -16.21 7.35 -1.44
N GLU A 273 -15.54 7.47 -2.58
CA GLU A 273 -15.83 8.51 -3.58
C GLU A 273 -17.20 8.29 -4.25
N GLY A 274 -17.61 7.03 -4.46
CA GLY A 274 -18.95 6.67 -4.94
C GLY A 274 -20.07 6.99 -3.96
N LEU A 275 -19.79 7.01 -2.65
CA LEU A 275 -20.73 7.34 -1.57
C LEU A 275 -20.83 8.84 -1.25
N MET A 276 -20.00 9.68 -1.89
CA MET A 276 -19.97 11.14 -1.69
C MET A 276 -20.27 11.87 -3.01
N PRO A 277 -21.55 12.04 -3.39
CA PRO A 277 -21.93 12.73 -4.63
C PRO A 277 -21.41 14.17 -4.73
N GLU A 278 -21.09 14.79 -3.59
CA GLU A 278 -20.67 16.20 -3.49
C GLU A 278 -19.16 16.41 -3.68
N ALA A 279 -18.34 15.36 -3.56
CA ALA A 279 -16.88 15.45 -3.70
C ALA A 279 -16.36 15.20 -5.14
N MET A 280 -17.26 14.87 -6.08
CA MET A 280 -16.98 14.77 -7.52
C MET A 280 -16.79 16.14 -8.22
N GLY A 281 -16.40 17.17 -7.48
CA GLY A 281 -16.20 18.51 -8.03
C GLY A 281 -14.89 18.72 -8.79
N MET A 282 -13.85 17.87 -8.63
CA MET A 282 -12.52 18.26 -9.14
C MET A 282 -11.61 17.22 -9.80
N THR A 283 -11.84 15.90 -9.76
CA THR A 283 -10.80 14.98 -10.28
C THR A 283 -11.21 13.78 -11.13
N LEU A 284 -12.50 13.49 -11.35
CA LEU A 284 -12.91 12.56 -12.40
C LEU A 284 -14.13 13.15 -13.11
N SER A 285 -14.06 13.14 -14.44
CA SER A 285 -14.98 13.76 -15.39
C SER A 285 -16.45 13.58 -15.01
N LYS A 286 -17.26 14.64 -15.17
CA LYS A 286 -18.73 14.61 -15.09
C LYS A 286 -19.26 13.28 -15.64
N PRO A 287 -20.25 12.62 -14.99
CA PRO A 287 -20.84 11.38 -15.48
C PRO A 287 -21.14 11.56 -16.97
N THR A 288 -20.58 10.66 -17.77
CA THR A 288 -20.69 10.80 -19.22
C THR A 288 -22.16 10.75 -19.60
N SER A 289 -22.53 11.36 -20.73
CA SER A 289 -23.93 11.34 -21.20
C SER A 289 -24.47 9.91 -21.30
N ALA A 290 -23.58 8.93 -21.53
CA ALA A 290 -23.89 7.50 -21.53
C ALA A 290 -24.36 6.98 -20.16
N ASP A 291 -23.63 7.29 -19.08
CA ASP A 291 -23.94 6.75 -17.74
C ASP A 291 -25.29 7.26 -17.24
N LYS A 292 -25.60 8.54 -17.47
CA LYS A 292 -26.91 9.12 -17.13
C LYS A 292 -28.05 8.44 -17.88
N LEU A 293 -27.84 8.17 -19.16
CA LEU A 293 -28.83 7.53 -20.01
C LEU A 293 -29.06 6.07 -19.60
N ILE A 294 -28.00 5.34 -19.22
CA ILE A 294 -28.11 3.96 -18.71
C ILE A 294 -28.94 3.93 -17.43
N TRP A 295 -28.65 4.83 -16.48
CA TRP A 295 -29.45 4.96 -15.26
C TRP A 295 -30.91 5.27 -15.55
N GLN A 296 -31.17 6.22 -16.45
CA GLN A 296 -32.53 6.57 -16.86
C GLN A 296 -33.28 5.36 -17.47
N LEU A 297 -32.61 4.60 -18.35
CA LEU A 297 -33.18 3.39 -18.95
C LEU A 297 -33.50 2.30 -17.92
N VAL A 298 -32.66 2.13 -16.89
CA VAL A 298 -32.86 1.11 -15.85
C VAL A 298 -34.03 1.48 -14.92
N GLU A 299 -34.12 2.76 -14.55
CA GLU A 299 -35.13 3.26 -13.61
C GLU A 299 -36.51 3.44 -14.26
N GLU A 300 -36.57 4.00 -15.48
CA GLU A 300 -37.83 4.42 -16.10
C GLU A 300 -38.48 3.34 -16.96
N PHE A 301 -37.72 2.36 -17.49
CA PHE A 301 -38.24 1.39 -18.48
C PHE A 301 -38.32 -0.04 -17.93
N SER A 302 -39.39 -0.77 -18.23
CA SER A 302 -39.53 -2.21 -18.02
C SER A 302 -38.66 -3.01 -19.02
N LEU A 303 -38.47 -4.31 -18.77
CA LEU A 303 -37.76 -5.18 -19.72
C LEU A 303 -38.49 -5.23 -21.08
N GLU A 304 -39.83 -5.25 -21.09
CA GLU A 304 -40.59 -5.20 -22.34
C GLU A 304 -40.42 -3.85 -23.06
N GLU A 305 -40.40 -2.75 -22.31
CA GLU A 305 -40.24 -1.40 -22.87
C GLU A 305 -38.84 -1.20 -23.46
N LEU A 306 -37.79 -1.73 -22.81
CA LEU A 306 -36.43 -1.74 -23.37
C LEU A 306 -36.36 -2.54 -24.68
N VAL A 307 -37.05 -3.68 -24.77
CA VAL A 307 -37.15 -4.45 -26.03
C VAL A 307 -37.89 -3.66 -27.10
N MET A 308 -38.97 -2.96 -26.77
CA MET A 308 -39.72 -2.13 -27.71
C MET A 308 -38.88 -0.94 -28.21
N LEU A 309 -38.15 -0.29 -27.31
CA LEU A 309 -37.22 0.79 -27.64
C LEU A 309 -36.10 0.29 -28.57
N ALA A 310 -35.53 -0.89 -28.28
CA ALA A 310 -34.53 -1.52 -29.13
C ALA A 310 -35.09 -1.86 -30.53
N LYS A 311 -36.33 -2.39 -30.64
CA LYS A 311 -36.98 -2.67 -31.92
C LYS A 311 -37.13 -1.43 -32.80
N LYS A 312 -37.40 -0.27 -32.20
CA LYS A 312 -37.55 1.01 -32.92
C LYS A 312 -36.22 1.51 -33.48
N LEU A 313 -35.13 1.31 -32.75
CA LEU A 313 -33.84 1.96 -33.01
C LEU A 313 -32.79 1.08 -33.70
N THR A 314 -32.99 -0.25 -33.74
CA THR A 314 -31.93 -1.18 -34.12
C THR A 314 -32.18 -1.80 -35.50
N PRO A 315 -31.41 -1.45 -36.55
CA PRO A 315 -31.52 -2.08 -37.87
C PRO A 315 -30.99 -3.53 -37.98
N PRO A 316 -29.91 -3.96 -37.29
CA PRO A 316 -29.43 -5.35 -37.41
C PRO A 316 -30.22 -6.33 -36.54
N GLU A 317 -30.80 -7.35 -37.19
CA GLU A 317 -31.60 -8.42 -36.57
C GLU A 317 -30.88 -9.17 -35.44
N LYS A 318 -29.54 -9.28 -35.54
CA LYS A 318 -28.70 -9.97 -34.55
C LYS A 318 -28.65 -9.25 -33.19
N VAL A 319 -28.62 -7.92 -33.19
CA VAL A 319 -28.56 -7.11 -31.96
C VAL A 319 -29.92 -7.18 -31.25
N LEU A 320 -31.00 -7.09 -32.02
CA LEU A 320 -32.35 -7.23 -31.50
C LEU A 320 -32.62 -8.62 -30.93
N ALA A 321 -32.15 -9.68 -31.59
CA ALA A 321 -32.29 -11.05 -31.10
C ALA A 321 -31.63 -11.25 -29.73
N TYR A 322 -30.45 -10.67 -29.51
CA TYR A 322 -29.77 -10.71 -28.22
C TYR A 322 -30.58 -10.00 -27.13
N ILE A 323 -31.10 -8.80 -27.41
CA ILE A 323 -31.88 -8.03 -26.43
C ILE A 323 -33.17 -8.77 -26.06
N ILE A 324 -33.86 -9.36 -27.04
CA ILE A 324 -35.07 -10.17 -26.79
C ILE A 324 -34.75 -11.39 -25.93
N ASP A 325 -33.62 -12.04 -26.16
CA ASP A 325 -33.20 -13.20 -25.38
C ASP A 325 -32.82 -12.82 -23.95
N ALA A 326 -32.03 -11.76 -23.78
CA ALA A 326 -31.60 -11.22 -22.49
C ALA A 326 -32.75 -10.65 -21.64
N ALA A 327 -33.85 -10.24 -22.28
CA ALA A 327 -35.05 -9.74 -21.61
C ALA A 327 -36.01 -10.84 -21.14
N LYS A 328 -35.75 -12.11 -21.46
CA LYS A 328 -36.58 -13.22 -20.96
C LYS A 328 -36.44 -13.31 -19.44
N PRO A 329 -37.54 -13.45 -18.68
CA PRO A 329 -37.47 -13.56 -17.23
C PRO A 329 -36.64 -14.78 -16.82
N ASP A 330 -35.48 -14.53 -16.22
CA ASP A 330 -34.66 -15.54 -15.57
C ASP A 330 -34.92 -15.50 -14.05
N PRO A 331 -35.46 -16.57 -13.43
CA PRO A 331 -35.72 -16.62 -12.00
C PRO A 331 -34.44 -16.53 -11.13
N GLU A 332 -33.26 -16.73 -11.71
CA GLU A 332 -31.98 -16.70 -10.97
C GLU A 332 -31.31 -15.31 -10.97
N VAL A 333 -31.75 -14.38 -11.82
CA VAL A 333 -31.09 -13.08 -11.99
C VAL A 333 -32.02 -11.94 -11.59
N ASN A 334 -31.49 -11.01 -10.80
CA ASN A 334 -32.22 -9.80 -10.42
C ASN A 334 -32.57 -8.97 -11.66
N ILE A 335 -33.86 -8.58 -11.78
CA ILE A 335 -34.40 -7.77 -12.87
C ILE A 335 -33.59 -6.48 -13.08
N ALA A 336 -33.11 -5.83 -12.02
CA ALA A 336 -32.30 -4.63 -12.12
C ALA A 336 -30.97 -4.88 -12.87
N ASN A 337 -30.34 -6.03 -12.62
CA ASN A 337 -29.08 -6.41 -13.28
C ASN A 337 -29.30 -6.76 -14.76
N GLN A 338 -30.43 -7.41 -15.08
CA GLN A 338 -30.84 -7.65 -16.47
C GLN A 338 -31.06 -6.34 -17.22
N LYS A 339 -31.83 -5.41 -16.64
CA LYS A 339 -32.04 -4.08 -17.22
C LYS A 339 -30.74 -3.34 -17.45
N ALA A 340 -29.83 -3.35 -16.47
CA ALA A 340 -28.54 -2.67 -16.58
C ALA A 340 -27.69 -3.26 -17.72
N THR A 341 -27.63 -4.59 -17.82
CA THR A 341 -26.91 -5.29 -18.89
C THR A 341 -27.46 -4.92 -20.27
N ILE A 342 -28.79 -4.91 -20.42
CA ILE A 342 -29.47 -4.53 -21.67
C ILE A 342 -29.23 -3.05 -21.98
N ALA A 343 -29.34 -2.15 -21.00
CA ALA A 343 -29.12 -0.71 -21.19
C ALA A 343 -27.68 -0.39 -21.61
N HIS A 344 -26.68 -1.02 -20.98
CA HIS A 344 -25.28 -0.91 -21.40
C HIS A 344 -25.08 -1.39 -22.83
N PHE A 345 -25.65 -2.55 -23.17
CA PHE A 345 -25.54 -3.10 -24.52
C PHE A 345 -26.21 -2.21 -25.57
N MET A 346 -27.39 -1.66 -25.27
CA MET A 346 -28.11 -0.71 -26.13
C MET A 346 -27.26 0.54 -26.38
N VAL A 347 -26.69 1.15 -25.34
CA VAL A 347 -25.83 2.33 -25.49
C VAL A 347 -24.58 2.02 -26.34
N GLN A 348 -24.01 0.82 -26.18
CA GLN A 348 -22.85 0.41 -26.96
C GLN A 348 -23.17 0.16 -28.45
N GLN A 349 -24.33 -0.43 -28.76
CA GLN A 349 -24.68 -0.83 -30.13
C GLN A 349 -25.42 0.26 -30.92
N ILE A 350 -26.27 1.05 -30.25
CA ILE A 350 -27.12 2.07 -30.87
C ILE A 350 -26.47 3.46 -30.77
N GLY A 351 -25.68 3.71 -29.72
CA GLY A 351 -25.08 5.01 -29.42
C GLY A 351 -25.97 5.88 -28.54
N VAL A 352 -25.35 6.86 -27.87
CA VAL A 352 -26.02 7.70 -26.85
C VAL A 352 -27.08 8.62 -27.47
N GLU A 353 -26.79 9.28 -28.59
CA GLU A 353 -27.67 10.30 -29.17
C GLU A 353 -29.02 9.73 -29.65
N PRO A 354 -29.08 8.64 -30.45
CA PRO A 354 -30.36 8.10 -30.92
C PRO A 354 -31.21 7.53 -29.78
N LEU A 355 -30.57 6.95 -28.76
CA LEU A 355 -31.27 6.46 -27.57
C LEU A 355 -31.84 7.61 -26.73
N GLN A 356 -31.07 8.69 -26.55
CA GLN A 356 -31.53 9.84 -25.77
C GLN A 356 -32.70 10.57 -26.43
N GLU A 357 -32.68 10.70 -27.77
CA GLU A 357 -33.81 11.25 -28.53
C GLU A 357 -35.07 10.39 -28.36
N ALA A 358 -34.92 9.06 -28.48
CA ALA A 358 -36.05 8.14 -28.35
C ALA A 358 -36.62 8.04 -26.94
N VAL A 359 -35.78 8.12 -25.90
CA VAL A 359 -36.21 8.22 -24.50
C VAL A 359 -36.96 9.54 -24.28
N GLY A 360 -36.47 10.63 -24.86
CA GLY A 360 -37.15 11.93 -24.84
C GLY A 360 -38.55 11.88 -25.46
N GLU A 361 -38.70 11.18 -26.59
CA GLU A 361 -40.00 10.97 -27.24
C GLU A 361 -40.94 10.08 -26.43
N ALA A 362 -40.42 9.01 -25.80
CA ALA A 362 -41.22 8.09 -24.99
C ALA A 362 -41.78 8.74 -23.71
N ASN A 363 -41.08 9.74 -23.18
CA ASN A 363 -41.46 10.47 -21.96
C ASN A 363 -42.36 11.68 -22.22
N LEU A 364 -42.70 12.00 -23.47
CA LEU A 364 -43.71 13.02 -23.76
C LEU A 364 -45.11 12.44 -23.46
N PRO A 365 -45.87 12.97 -22.48
CA PRO A 365 -47.23 12.53 -22.26
C PRO A 365 -48.02 12.73 -23.56
N GLU A 366 -48.79 11.72 -23.97
CA GLU A 366 -49.73 11.82 -25.09
C GLU A 366 -50.57 13.09 -24.91
N ARG A 367 -50.20 14.15 -25.62
CA ARG A 367 -50.99 15.38 -25.69
C ARG A 367 -52.12 15.09 -26.66
N GLU A 368 -53.21 14.54 -26.14
CA GLU A 368 -54.54 14.59 -26.79
C GLU A 368 -55.04 16.03 -26.93
#